data_AF-A0AAV2DTT7-F1
#
_entry.id   AF-A0AAV2DTT7-F1
#
_cell.length_a   1.000
_cell.length_b   1.000
_cell.length_c   1.000
_cell.angle_alpha   90.00
_cell.angle_beta   90.00
_cell.angle_gamma   90.00
#
_symmetry.space_group_name_H-M   'P 1'
#
loop_
_entity.id
_entity.type
_entity.pdbx_description
1 polymer ?
#
loop_
_entity_poly.entity_id
_entity_poly.type
_entity_poly.pdbx_seq_one_letter_code
_entity_poly.pdbx_strand_id
1 'polypeptide(L)'
;MEWNRSDPSSESDSSSSDSTTRPLPAGKYEVFLSFRGPDVRTTFADSLYHFLVHSKIRTFYDDEELRKGDKIAPSLVRAIHESKIYIPILSQGYASSKWCLEELSLMVKSLNRNQGHILLPVFYFVEPRDVRRQEGS
;
A
#
# COMPACT_ATOMS: atom_id res chain seq x y z
N MET A 1 62.67 -23.46 -40.30
CA MET A 1 62.29 -24.52 -39.35
C MET A 1 61.49 -23.83 -38.26
N GLU A 2 60.23 -24.25 -38.12
CA GLU A 2 59.17 -23.68 -37.27
C GLU A 2 59.60 -23.32 -35.85
N TRP A 3 58.95 -22.32 -35.25
CA TRP A 3 57.98 -22.53 -34.14
C TRP A 3 57.07 -21.29 -34.01
N ASN A 4 55.78 -21.54 -34.18
CA ASN A 4 54.65 -20.62 -34.04
C ASN A 4 54.18 -20.57 -32.57
N ARG A 5 53.66 -19.43 -32.10
CA ARG A 5 52.65 -19.31 -31.02
C ARG A 5 52.11 -17.87 -30.94
N SER A 6 50.89 -17.68 -31.42
CA SER A 6 49.94 -16.63 -31.00
C SER A 6 49.67 -16.76 -29.48
N ASP A 7 49.44 -15.72 -28.69
CA ASP A 7 48.28 -14.78 -28.57
C ASP A 7 48.57 -13.89 -27.30
N PRO A 8 47.72 -12.96 -26.79
CA PRO A 8 46.52 -12.32 -27.34
C PRO A 8 46.45 -10.78 -27.10
N SER A 9 45.44 -10.18 -27.71
CA SER A 9 44.94 -8.80 -27.57
C SER A 9 44.59 -8.42 -26.13
N SER A 10 44.84 -7.16 -25.77
CA SER A 10 44.49 -6.51 -24.51
C SER A 10 42.98 -6.28 -24.37
N GLU A 11 42.34 -6.90 -23.39
CA GLU A 11 40.99 -6.54 -22.94
C GLU A 11 41.06 -5.61 -21.73
N SER A 12 40.20 -4.60 -21.72
CA SER A 12 40.13 -3.55 -20.71
C SER A 12 38.96 -3.81 -19.78
N ASP A 13 39.27 -4.08 -18.51
CA ASP A 13 38.25 -4.29 -17.46
C ASP A 13 37.62 -2.94 -17.07
N SER A 14 36.47 -2.65 -17.64
CA SER A 14 35.57 -1.59 -17.15
C SER A 14 34.68 -2.18 -16.07
N SER A 15 35.04 -1.96 -14.80
CA SER A 15 34.18 -2.30 -13.65
C SER A 15 32.99 -1.34 -13.58
N SER A 16 31.89 -1.66 -14.27
CA SER A 16 30.61 -1.00 -14.03
C SER A 16 30.05 -1.52 -12.71
N SER A 17 30.13 -0.70 -11.66
CA SER A 17 29.34 -0.87 -10.44
C SER A 17 27.87 -0.62 -10.79
N ASP A 18 27.24 -1.63 -11.37
CA ASP A 18 25.81 -1.65 -11.59
C ASP A 18 25.14 -1.72 -10.21
N SER A 19 24.76 -0.55 -9.70
CA SER A 19 23.83 -0.43 -8.58
C SER A 19 22.44 -0.75 -9.12
N THR A 20 22.26 -1.97 -9.62
CA THR A 20 20.96 -2.51 -9.93
C THR A 20 20.25 -2.67 -8.59
N THR A 21 19.42 -1.68 -8.25
CA THR A 21 18.36 -1.83 -7.26
C THR A 21 17.56 -3.05 -7.68
N ARG A 22 17.90 -4.22 -7.13
CA ARG A 22 17.13 -5.45 -7.32
C ARG A 22 15.69 -5.08 -7.01
N PRO A 23 14.73 -5.29 -7.94
CA PRO A 23 13.32 -5.18 -7.60
C PRO A 23 13.10 -6.09 -6.41
N LEU A 24 12.71 -5.53 -5.26
CA LEU A 24 12.32 -6.32 -4.11
C LEU A 24 11.25 -7.30 -4.61
N PRO A 25 11.30 -8.60 -4.21
CA PRO A 25 10.33 -9.57 -4.67
C PRO A 25 8.93 -9.01 -4.44
N ALA A 26 8.06 -9.11 -5.46
CA ALA A 26 6.64 -8.80 -5.37
C ALA A 26 6.08 -9.54 -4.15
N GLY A 27 5.95 -8.83 -3.04
CA GLY A 27 5.71 -9.48 -1.77
C GLY A 27 4.62 -8.75 -1.00
N LYS A 28 4.14 -9.48 0.00
CA LYS A 28 3.00 -9.18 0.85
C LYS A 28 3.00 -7.73 1.34
N TYR A 29 1.92 -7.00 1.11
CA TYR A 29 1.73 -5.71 1.76
C TYR A 29 1.84 -5.84 3.27
N GLU A 30 2.34 -4.80 3.92
CA GLU A 30 2.46 -4.72 5.38
C GLU A 30 1.35 -3.85 5.95
N VAL A 31 1.08 -2.73 5.27
CA VAL A 31 0.05 -1.76 5.63
C VAL A 31 -0.99 -1.68 4.52
N PHE A 32 -2.25 -1.59 4.91
CA PHE A 32 -3.38 -1.27 4.07
C PHE A 32 -3.92 0.12 4.45
N LEU A 33 -3.85 1.10 3.55
CA LEU A 33 -4.46 2.42 3.75
C LEU A 33 -5.82 2.46 3.05
N SER A 34 -6.89 2.66 3.80
CA SER A 34 -8.25 2.91 3.28
C SER A 34 -8.62 4.35 3.56
N PHE A 35 -9.14 5.07 2.57
CA PHE A 35 -9.49 6.47 2.72
C PHE A 35 -10.49 6.92 1.66
N ARG A 36 -11.20 8.02 1.95
CA ARG A 36 -12.05 8.68 0.97
C ARG A 36 -11.19 9.58 0.08
N GLY A 37 -11.08 9.25 -1.20
CA GLY A 37 -10.22 9.96 -2.16
C GLY A 37 -10.37 11.49 -2.15
N PRO A 38 -11.56 12.05 -2.39
CA PRO A 38 -11.82 13.49 -2.38
C PRO A 38 -11.48 14.21 -1.09
N ASP A 39 -11.51 13.51 0.05
CA ASP A 39 -11.29 14.15 1.35
C ASP A 39 -9.79 14.30 1.62
N VAL A 40 -8.99 13.29 1.27
CA VAL A 40 -7.61 13.19 1.76
C VAL A 40 -6.55 12.75 0.75
N ARG A 41 -6.91 12.38 -0.49
CA ARG A 41 -5.96 11.80 -1.47
C ARG A 41 -4.75 12.67 -1.70
N THR A 42 -4.92 13.99 -1.81
CA THR A 42 -3.84 14.93 -2.15
C THR A 42 -3.25 15.61 -0.91
N THR A 43 -3.66 15.18 0.29
CA THR A 43 -3.26 15.81 1.55
C THR A 43 -2.68 14.77 2.51
N PHE A 44 -3.43 14.38 3.52
CA PHE A 44 -2.96 13.52 4.60
C PHE A 44 -2.65 12.10 4.12
N ALA A 45 -3.50 11.51 3.27
CA ALA A 45 -3.28 10.15 2.78
C ALA A 45 -2.03 10.04 1.90
N ASP A 46 -1.80 11.01 1.01
CA ASP A 46 -0.60 11.09 0.17
C ASP A 46 0.67 11.17 1.02
N SER A 47 0.66 12.09 1.99
CA SER A 47 1.80 12.36 2.85
C SER A 47 2.15 11.13 3.69
N LEU A 48 1.13 10.48 4.28
CA LEU A 48 1.31 9.24 5.05
C LEU A 48 1.84 8.10 4.17
N TYR A 49 1.28 7.93 2.97
CA TYR A 49 1.74 6.92 2.02
C TYR A 49 3.21 7.11 1.65
N HIS A 50 3.60 8.33 1.26
CA HIS A 50 4.98 8.65 0.90
C HIS A 50 5.94 8.47 2.08
N PHE A 51 5.55 8.85 3.29
CA PHE A 51 6.35 8.63 4.49
C PHE A 51 6.58 7.13 4.78
N LEU A 52 5.53 6.31 4.67
CA LEU A 52 5.63 4.86 4.85
C LEU A 52 6.54 4.23 3.79
N VAL A 53 6.36 4.60 2.52
CA VAL A 53 7.18 4.10 1.41
C VAL A 53 8.64 4.53 1.57
N HIS A 54 8.90 5.78 1.95
CA HIS A 54 10.25 6.27 2.23
C HIS A 54 10.91 5.50 3.38
N SER A 55 10.10 5.09 4.36
CA SER A 55 10.52 4.22 5.47
C SER A 55 10.65 2.73 5.08
N LYS A 56 10.53 2.41 3.78
CA LYS A 56 10.60 1.05 3.21
C LYS A 56 9.48 0.10 3.68
N ILE A 57 8.35 0.66 4.14
CA ILE A 57 7.16 -0.10 4.51
C ILE A 57 6.30 -0.30 3.27
N ARG A 58 5.95 -1.56 2.97
CA ARG A 58 5.10 -1.85 1.80
C ARG A 58 3.64 -1.55 2.12
N THR A 59 3.15 -0.47 1.52
CA THR A 59 1.80 0.03 1.75
C THR A 59 0.93 -0.16 0.51
N PHE A 60 -0.23 -0.79 0.69
CA PHE A 60 -1.29 -0.75 -0.31
C PHE A 60 -2.05 0.57 -0.17
N TYR A 61 -2.05 1.36 -1.24
CA TYR A 61 -2.72 2.66 -1.30
C TYR A 61 -4.07 2.49 -1.97
N ASP A 62 -5.13 2.43 -1.17
CA ASP A 62 -6.45 2.11 -1.69
C ASP A 62 -7.22 3.35 -2.16
N ASP A 63 -6.91 3.76 -3.38
CA ASP A 63 -7.57 4.89 -4.01
C ASP A 63 -8.86 4.47 -4.72
N GLU A 64 -10.01 4.70 -4.07
CA GLU A 64 -11.30 4.25 -4.60
C GLU A 64 -11.68 4.90 -5.94
N GLU A 65 -11.30 6.14 -6.24
CA GLU A 65 -11.72 6.77 -7.50
C GLU A 65 -10.97 6.23 -8.72
N LEU A 66 -9.86 5.51 -8.49
CA LEU A 66 -9.18 4.78 -9.54
C LEU A 66 -9.84 3.44 -9.85
N ARG A 67 -10.81 3.00 -9.03
CA ARG A 67 -11.55 1.76 -9.27
C ARG A 67 -12.64 1.97 -10.31
N LYS A 68 -12.65 1.10 -11.31
CA LYS A 68 -13.69 1.06 -12.35
C LYS A 68 -14.63 -0.12 -12.11
N GLY A 69 -15.93 0.15 -11.98
CA GLY A 69 -17.00 -0.85 -11.90
C GLY A 69 -17.44 -1.22 -10.47
N ASP A 70 -18.48 -2.06 -10.37
CA ASP A 70 -19.17 -2.39 -9.11
C ASP A 70 -18.57 -3.57 -8.32
N LYS A 71 -17.42 -4.10 -8.74
CA LYS A 71 -16.83 -5.31 -8.15
C LYS A 71 -15.51 -5.02 -7.44
N ILE A 72 -15.36 -5.59 -6.25
CA ILE A 72 -14.11 -5.57 -5.49
C ILE A 72 -12.99 -6.16 -6.36
N ALA A 73 -11.91 -5.40 -6.56
CA ALA A 73 -10.77 -5.85 -7.33
C ALA A 73 -10.07 -7.04 -6.64
N PRO A 74 -9.64 -8.09 -7.36
CA PRO A 74 -8.89 -9.20 -6.75
C PRO A 74 -7.61 -8.77 -6.02
N SER A 75 -6.97 -7.68 -6.49
CA SER A 75 -5.82 -7.06 -5.85
C SER A 75 -6.15 -6.52 -4.44
N LEU A 76 -7.36 -6.00 -4.24
CA LEU A 76 -7.84 -5.51 -2.95
C LEU A 76 -7.93 -6.63 -1.93
N VAL A 77 -8.60 -7.72 -2.30
CA VAL A 77 -8.79 -8.89 -1.42
C VAL A 77 -7.44 -9.46 -1.02
N ARG A 78 -6.51 -9.57 -1.98
CA ARG A 78 -5.14 -10.01 -1.71
C ARG A 78 -4.44 -9.06 -0.73
N ALA A 79 -4.52 -7.75 -0.96
CA ALA A 79 -3.88 -6.76 -0.10
C ALA A 79 -4.43 -6.80 1.35
N ILE A 80 -5.74 -6.95 1.52
CA ILE A 80 -6.36 -7.11 2.85
C ILE A 80 -5.85 -8.37 3.54
N HIS A 81 -5.75 -9.49 2.82
CA HIS A 81 -5.28 -10.75 3.40
C HIS A 81 -3.78 -10.72 3.74
N GLU A 82 -2.98 -10.02 2.95
CA GLU A 82 -1.53 -9.95 3.12
C GLU A 82 -1.08 -8.92 4.17
N SER A 83 -1.80 -7.81 4.29
CA SER A 83 -1.47 -6.71 5.20
C SER A 83 -1.68 -7.11 6.65
N LYS A 84 -0.75 -6.72 7.52
CA LYS A 84 -0.82 -6.94 8.97
C LYS A 84 -1.44 -5.75 9.71
N ILE A 85 -1.34 -4.57 9.12
CA ILE A 85 -1.83 -3.32 9.71
C ILE A 85 -2.83 -2.71 8.74
N TYR A 86 -3.98 -2.34 9.26
CA TYR A 86 -5.04 -1.65 8.56
C TYR A 86 -5.18 -0.24 9.12
N ILE A 87 -5.17 0.77 8.27
CA ILE A 87 -5.30 2.18 8.66
C ILE A 87 -6.46 2.79 7.86
N PRO A 88 -7.70 2.74 8.39
CA PRO A 88 -8.78 3.54 7.86
C PRO A 88 -8.60 5.00 8.28
N ILE A 89 -8.50 5.90 7.31
CA ILE A 89 -8.49 7.35 7.51
C ILE A 89 -9.94 7.81 7.42
N LEU A 90 -10.59 7.87 8.58
CA LEU A 90 -11.99 8.21 8.76
C LEU A 90 -12.14 9.73 8.63
N SER A 91 -12.63 10.17 7.49
CA SER A 91 -12.96 11.57 7.16
C SER A 91 -14.47 11.77 7.05
N GLN A 92 -14.92 13.02 6.91
CA GLN A 92 -16.35 13.37 6.84
C GLN A 92 -17.12 12.59 5.77
N GLY A 93 -16.54 12.42 4.57
CA GLY A 93 -17.15 11.70 3.46
C GLY A 93 -16.89 10.19 3.44
N TYR A 94 -16.16 9.64 4.41
CA TYR A 94 -15.79 8.22 4.41
C TYR A 94 -17.00 7.29 4.42
N ALA A 95 -17.97 7.56 5.31
CA ALA A 95 -19.19 6.76 5.42
C ALA A 95 -20.19 7.00 4.28
N SER A 96 -20.01 8.05 3.47
CA SER A 96 -20.81 8.29 2.28
C SER A 96 -20.40 7.39 1.10
N SER A 97 -19.20 6.81 1.14
CA SER A 97 -18.74 5.85 0.14
C SER A 97 -19.09 4.42 0.54
N LYS A 98 -19.90 3.76 -0.28
CA LYS A 98 -20.15 2.32 -0.16
C LYS A 98 -18.85 1.50 -0.20
N TRP A 99 -17.86 1.92 -1.01
CA TRP A 99 -16.57 1.24 -1.13
C TRP A 99 -15.76 1.29 0.16
N CYS A 100 -15.60 2.49 0.73
CA CYS A 100 -14.93 2.68 2.03
C CYS A 100 -15.57 1.80 3.12
N LEU A 101 -16.91 1.72 3.17
CA LEU A 101 -17.60 0.88 4.16
C LEU A 101 -17.43 -0.63 3.90
N GLU A 102 -17.41 -1.07 2.64
CA GLU A 102 -17.14 -2.47 2.28
C GLU A 102 -15.72 -2.88 2.64
N GLU A 103 -14.72 -2.02 2.37
CA GLU A 103 -13.34 -2.21 2.80
C GLU A 103 -13.22 -2.32 4.32
N LEU A 104 -13.83 -1.39 5.05
CA LEU A 104 -13.83 -1.40 6.51
C LEU A 104 -14.45 -2.69 7.06
N SER A 105 -15.55 -3.15 6.46
CA SER A 105 -16.16 -4.44 6.80
C SER A 105 -15.20 -5.61 6.60
N LEU A 106 -14.45 -5.63 5.49
CA LEU A 106 -13.47 -6.67 5.21
C LEU A 106 -12.30 -6.63 6.20
N MET A 107 -11.77 -5.46 6.50
CA MET A 107 -10.71 -5.28 7.51
C MET A 107 -11.16 -5.82 8.87
N VAL A 108 -12.36 -5.43 9.35
CA VAL A 108 -12.92 -5.91 10.63
C VAL A 108 -13.17 -7.42 10.61
N LYS A 109 -13.68 -7.98 9.51
CA LYS A 109 -13.85 -9.43 9.35
C LYS A 109 -12.52 -10.16 9.44
N SER A 110 -11.44 -9.61 8.88
CA SER A 110 -10.11 -10.20 8.97
C SER A 110 -9.54 -10.15 10.39
N LEU A 111 -9.76 -9.07 11.15
CA LEU A 111 -9.38 -8.98 12.57
C LEU A 111 -9.99 -10.13 13.40
N ASN A 112 -11.28 -10.40 13.18
CA ASN A 112 -12.03 -11.43 13.92
C ASN A 112 -11.58 -12.87 13.63
N ARG A 113 -10.73 -13.09 12.62
CA ARG A 113 -10.19 -14.42 12.27
C ARG A 113 -8.90 -14.76 13.03
N ASN A 114 -8.51 -13.98 14.03
CA ASN A 114 -7.33 -14.20 14.91
C ASN A 114 -6.00 -14.37 14.16
N GLN A 115 -5.81 -13.66 13.04
CA GLN A 115 -4.60 -13.75 12.21
C GLN A 115 -3.48 -12.78 12.62
N GLY A 116 -3.62 -12.09 13.76
CA GLY A 116 -2.63 -11.11 14.23
C GLY A 116 -2.67 -9.76 13.50
N HIS A 117 -3.77 -9.47 12.80
CA HIS A 117 -4.01 -8.17 12.17
C HIS A 117 -4.29 -7.08 13.21
N ILE A 118 -3.87 -5.84 12.91
CA ILE A 118 -4.08 -4.66 13.77
C ILE A 118 -4.86 -3.61 12.98
N LEU A 119 -5.84 -2.97 13.61
CA LEU A 119 -6.58 -1.82 13.06
C LEU A 119 -6.20 -0.55 13.81
N LEU A 120 -5.68 0.45 13.09
CA LEU A 120 -5.27 1.75 13.62
C LEU A 120 -6.10 2.86 12.95
N PRO A 121 -7.31 3.18 13.46
CA PRO A 121 -8.12 4.22 12.85
C PRO A 121 -7.51 5.60 13.05
N VAL A 122 -7.48 6.40 11.98
CA VAL A 122 -7.14 7.83 12.03
C VAL A 122 -8.43 8.61 11.87
N PHE A 123 -8.74 9.50 12.81
CA PHE A 123 -9.88 10.40 12.75
C PHE A 123 -9.43 11.73 12.14
N TYR A 124 -9.77 11.95 10.87
CA TYR A 124 -9.32 13.13 10.11
C TYR A 124 -10.43 14.18 10.06
N PHE A 125 -10.30 15.22 10.88
CA PHE A 125 -11.29 16.29 11.06
C PHE A 125 -12.72 15.79 11.37
N VAL A 126 -12.82 14.66 12.06
CA VAL A 126 -14.08 14.11 12.57
C VAL A 126 -13.92 13.73 14.04
N GLU A 127 -15.01 13.84 14.80
CA GLU A 127 -15.03 13.42 16.20
C GLU A 127 -15.17 11.89 16.29
N PRO A 128 -14.33 11.18 17.08
CA PRO A 128 -14.47 9.74 17.29
C PRO A 128 -15.86 9.33 17.82
N ARG A 129 -16.52 10.24 18.55
CA ARG A 129 -17.89 10.04 19.03
C ARG A 129 -18.86 9.87 17.86
N ASP A 130 -18.75 10.71 16.86
CA ASP A 130 -19.68 10.80 15.73
C ASP A 130 -19.55 9.55 14.86
N VAL A 131 -18.32 9.14 14.56
CA VAL A 131 -18.03 7.85 13.90
C VAL A 131 -18.67 6.68 14.65
N ARG A 132 -18.47 6.61 15.97
CA ARG A 132 -18.96 5.51 16.80
C ARG A 132 -20.48 5.45 16.88
N ARG A 133 -21.17 6.59 16.86
CA ARG A 133 -22.64 6.67 16.94
C ARG A 133 -23.32 6.79 15.58
N GLN A 134 -22.54 6.88 14.50
CA GLN A 134 -23.05 7.22 13.17
C GLN A 134 -23.85 8.54 13.21
N GLU A 135 -23.36 9.51 13.99
CA GLU A 135 -23.90 10.87 14.13
C GLU A 135 -23.03 11.85 13.32
N GLY A 136 -23.48 13.10 13.16
CA GLY A 136 -22.76 14.13 12.41
C GLY A 136 -23.14 14.18 10.93
N SER A 137 -22.60 15.16 10.19
CA SER A 137 -22.88 15.39 8.76
C SER A 137 -21.71 16.08 8.10
#